data_AF-A0AAV6GS46-F1
#
_entry.id   AF-A0AAV6GS46-F1
#
_cell.length_a   1.000
_cell.length_b   1.000
_cell.length_c   1.000
_cell.angle_alpha   90.00
_cell.angle_beta   90.00
_cell.angle_gamma   90.00
#
_symmetry.space_group_name_H-M   'P 1'
#
loop_
_entity.id
_entity.type
_entity.pdbx_description
1 polymer ?
#
loop_
_entity_poly.entity_id
_entity_poly.type
_entity_poly.pdbx_seq_one_letter_code
_entity_poly.pdbx_strand_id
1 'polypeptide(L)'
;MFTIHAYIGFTVDKLIQNIVRQLQHLVSDEVCLQVAELYLAERKRGAAGGNLSSQCVRAAWETSYQWKAERVMAEENCFKVMFIQNKGEVTLAIELLDTEEAQADDPLDVQSLSSYMEQLVGSESSALCAQGEGCYFKPVFLPRNLRHFRHWQVRQVEAMRCRREWHRQLAVESAGSLDCRFKLNTHKMVFVMNSEDYMYRRGALVKARKSQHQVACGQHERFRRWHQGWLGEHVSAAGERAVTHWLMGEEEEDMLPCKTTCVATHLKGLPVNRYQVLYSSKPPASP
;
A
#
# COMPACT_ATOMS: atom_id res chain seq x y z
N MET A 1 -48.07 -9.80 27.23
CA MET A 1 -46.68 -10.22 26.94
C MET A 1 -46.55 -10.32 25.43
N PHE A 2 -45.84 -9.39 24.78
CA PHE A 2 -45.66 -9.44 23.33
C PHE A 2 -44.73 -10.60 22.96
N THR A 3 -45.13 -11.39 21.97
CA THR A 3 -44.41 -12.59 21.51
C THR A 3 -43.12 -12.21 20.76
N ILE A 4 -42.18 -13.16 20.61
CA ILE A 4 -40.87 -12.98 19.95
C ILE A 4 -40.93 -12.34 18.54
N HIS A 5 -42.06 -12.45 17.84
CA HIS A 5 -42.27 -11.85 16.53
C HIS A 5 -42.48 -10.32 16.58
N ALA A 6 -42.96 -9.78 17.71
CA ALA A 6 -43.11 -8.34 17.89
C ALA A 6 -41.76 -7.61 17.95
N TYR A 7 -40.71 -8.28 18.45
CA TYR A 7 -39.35 -7.75 18.48
C TYR A 7 -38.75 -7.61 17.07
N ILE A 8 -39.03 -8.55 16.17
CA ILE A 8 -38.58 -8.49 14.77
C ILE A 8 -39.25 -7.30 14.06
N GLY A 9 -40.56 -7.12 14.22
CA GLY A 9 -41.26 -5.96 13.65
C GLY A 9 -40.73 -4.62 14.17
N PHE A 10 -40.48 -4.51 15.47
CA PHE A 10 -39.95 -3.28 16.09
C PHE A 10 -38.52 -2.95 15.64
N THR A 11 -37.66 -3.95 15.51
CA THR A 11 -36.29 -3.75 15.02
C THR A 11 -36.24 -3.35 13.55
N VAL A 12 -37.10 -3.94 12.72
CA VAL A 12 -37.26 -3.54 11.30
C VAL A 12 -37.81 -2.11 11.21
N ASP A 13 -38.82 -1.75 11.99
CA ASP A 13 -39.35 -0.38 12.03
C ASP A 13 -38.29 0.66 12.42
N LYS A 14 -37.46 0.36 13.43
CA LYS A 14 -36.32 1.22 13.80
C LYS A 14 -35.27 1.33 12.71
N LEU A 15 -34.99 0.24 12.00
CA LEU A 15 -34.06 0.24 10.88
C LEU A 15 -34.60 1.08 9.72
N ILE A 16 -35.89 0.94 9.39
CA ILE A 16 -36.56 1.75 8.37
C ILE A 16 -36.55 3.23 8.76
N GLN A 17 -36.91 3.58 10.01
CA GLN A 17 -36.86 4.95 10.52
C GLN A 17 -35.45 5.56 10.37
N ASN A 18 -34.41 4.78 10.69
CA ASN A 18 -33.04 5.24 10.54
C ASN A 18 -32.65 5.44 9.07
N ILE A 19 -33.01 4.52 8.17
CA ILE A 19 -32.75 4.65 6.74
C ILE A 19 -33.43 5.90 6.19
N VAL A 20 -34.72 6.09 6.49
CA VAL A 20 -35.48 7.26 6.03
C VAL A 20 -34.86 8.55 6.53
N ARG A 21 -34.46 8.62 7.81
CA ARG A 21 -33.79 9.80 8.37
C ARG A 21 -32.47 10.12 7.66
N GLN A 22 -31.66 9.10 7.37
CA GLN A 22 -30.38 9.31 6.67
C GLN A 22 -30.58 9.73 5.22
N LEU A 23 -31.56 9.15 4.52
CA LEU A 23 -31.93 9.57 3.16
C LEU A 23 -32.44 11.01 3.14
N GLN A 24 -33.26 11.40 4.12
CA GLN A 24 -33.75 12.76 4.23
C GLN A 24 -32.59 13.75 4.44
N HIS A 25 -31.61 13.41 5.27
CA HIS A 25 -30.41 14.23 5.43
C HIS A 25 -29.64 14.38 4.10
N LEU A 26 -29.39 13.28 3.39
CA LEU A 26 -28.62 13.29 2.14
C LEU A 26 -29.27 14.13 1.03
N VAL A 27 -30.61 14.18 0.99
CA VAL A 27 -31.35 14.95 -0.02
C VAL A 27 -31.62 16.40 0.42
N SER A 28 -31.53 16.70 1.73
CA SER A 28 -31.83 18.04 2.26
C SER A 28 -30.58 18.87 2.54
N ASP A 29 -29.43 18.21 2.73
CA ASP A 29 -28.17 18.86 3.01
C ASP A 29 -27.63 19.60 1.77
N GLU A 30 -27.32 20.88 1.95
CA GLU A 30 -26.91 21.77 0.88
C GLU A 30 -25.58 21.34 0.26
N VAL A 31 -24.62 20.88 1.08
CA VAL A 31 -23.33 20.39 0.59
C VAL A 31 -23.51 19.13 -0.27
N CYS A 32 -24.35 18.20 0.18
CA CYS A 32 -24.68 16.98 -0.59
C CYS A 32 -25.31 17.31 -1.96
N LEU A 33 -26.22 18.29 -2.02
CA LEU A 33 -26.84 18.74 -3.26
C LEU A 33 -25.84 19.40 -4.21
N GLN A 34 -24.99 20.29 -3.69
CA GLN A 34 -23.95 20.97 -4.47
C GLN A 34 -22.91 19.98 -5.04
N VAL A 35 -22.49 18.99 -4.25
CA VAL A 35 -21.55 17.94 -4.70
C VAL A 35 -22.18 17.06 -5.78
N ALA A 36 -23.45 16.68 -5.63
CA ALA A 36 -24.17 15.90 -6.63
C ALA A 36 -24.30 16.67 -7.97
N GLU A 37 -24.63 17.96 -7.92
CA GLU A 37 -24.70 18.81 -9.10
C GLU A 37 -23.31 19.00 -9.75
N LEU A 38 -22.28 19.25 -8.96
CA LEU A 38 -20.90 19.38 -9.41
C LEU A 38 -20.44 18.12 -10.16
N TYR A 39 -20.70 16.93 -9.60
CA TYR A 39 -20.40 15.66 -10.26
C TYR A 39 -21.14 15.51 -11.60
N LEU A 40 -22.44 15.80 -11.64
CA LEU A 40 -23.23 15.68 -12.87
C LEU A 40 -22.75 16.64 -13.98
N ALA A 41 -22.31 17.84 -13.60
CA ALA A 41 -21.76 18.83 -14.53
C ALA A 41 -20.38 18.40 -15.06
N GLU A 42 -19.47 17.99 -14.18
CA GLU A 42 -18.09 17.64 -14.52
C GLU A 42 -17.98 16.27 -15.22
N ARG A 43 -18.91 15.34 -14.94
CA ARG A 43 -19.05 14.09 -15.71
C ARG A 43 -19.34 14.34 -17.18
N LYS A 44 -20.21 15.30 -17.52
CA LYS A 44 -20.51 15.66 -18.91
C LYS A 44 -19.30 16.24 -19.64
N ARG A 45 -18.34 16.81 -18.90
CA ARG A 45 -17.09 17.38 -19.41
C ARG A 45 -15.95 16.37 -19.50
N GLY A 46 -16.15 15.13 -19.04
CA GLY A 46 -15.11 14.10 -19.01
C GLY A 46 -14.07 14.30 -17.89
N ALA A 47 -14.38 15.13 -16.89
CA ALA A 47 -13.51 15.44 -15.76
C ALA A 47 -13.66 14.44 -14.60
N ALA A 48 -14.64 13.55 -14.64
CA ALA A 48 -14.94 12.58 -13.58
C ALA A 48 -14.36 11.18 -13.86
N GLY A 49 -13.11 11.11 -14.33
CA GLY A 49 -12.43 9.85 -14.63
C GLY A 49 -12.75 9.25 -16.02
N GLY A 50 -12.09 8.12 -16.33
CA GLY A 50 -12.09 7.49 -17.66
C GLY A 50 -10.88 6.60 -17.87
N ASN A 51 -10.63 6.16 -19.10
CA ASN A 51 -9.50 5.28 -19.44
C ASN A 51 -8.14 5.89 -19.00
N LEU A 52 -7.26 5.04 -18.47
CA LEU A 52 -5.90 5.41 -18.05
C LEU A 52 -5.08 6.04 -19.19
N SER A 53 -5.26 5.56 -20.43
CA SER A 53 -4.56 6.08 -21.60
C SER A 53 -4.90 7.54 -21.93
N SER A 54 -6.08 8.02 -21.54
CA SER A 54 -6.52 9.41 -21.79
C SER A 54 -6.30 10.33 -20.58
N GLN A 55 -5.63 9.86 -19.52
CA GLN A 55 -5.43 10.62 -18.28
C GLN A 55 -4.71 11.95 -18.52
N CYS A 56 -3.65 11.98 -19.33
CA CYS A 56 -2.86 13.21 -19.56
C CYS A 56 -3.68 14.35 -20.18
N VAL A 57 -4.63 14.03 -21.07
CA VAL A 57 -5.51 15.02 -21.72
C VAL A 57 -6.61 15.50 -20.76
N ARG A 58 -7.03 14.63 -19.83
CA ARG A 58 -8.09 14.92 -18.85
C ARG A 58 -7.55 15.54 -17.56
N ALA A 59 -6.25 15.46 -17.29
CA ALA A 59 -5.61 15.88 -16.05
C ALA A 59 -6.00 17.30 -15.62
N ALA A 60 -5.97 18.28 -16.53
CA ALA A 60 -6.34 19.67 -16.21
C ALA A 60 -7.82 19.79 -15.77
N TRP A 61 -8.71 19.01 -16.38
CA TRP A 61 -10.13 18.99 -16.06
C TRP A 61 -10.39 18.27 -14.74
N GLU A 62 -9.69 17.15 -14.50
CA GLU A 62 -9.73 16.41 -13.22
C GLU A 62 -9.21 17.27 -12.06
N THR A 63 -8.11 18.00 -12.24
CA THR A 63 -7.61 18.97 -11.23
C THR A 63 -8.60 20.09 -10.98
N SER A 64 -9.24 20.63 -12.04
CA SER A 64 -10.27 21.66 -11.86
C SER A 64 -11.49 21.14 -11.11
N TYR A 65 -11.92 19.90 -11.37
CA TYR A 65 -12.99 19.26 -10.62
C TYR A 65 -12.60 19.06 -9.15
N GLN A 66 -11.37 18.61 -8.88
CA GLN A 66 -10.84 18.46 -7.53
C GLN A 66 -10.87 19.79 -6.75
N TRP A 67 -10.34 20.88 -7.30
CA TRP A 67 -10.35 22.19 -6.63
C TRP A 67 -11.77 22.72 -6.36
N LYS A 68 -12.71 22.48 -7.28
CA LYS A 68 -14.11 22.86 -7.06
C LYS A 68 -14.74 22.04 -5.92
N ALA A 69 -14.41 20.75 -5.83
CA ALA A 69 -14.90 19.87 -4.78
C ALA A 69 -14.32 20.26 -3.42
N GLU A 70 -13.01 20.51 -3.34
CA GLU A 70 -12.32 21.00 -2.13
C GLU A 70 -12.95 22.32 -1.62
N ARG A 71 -13.27 23.24 -2.53
CA ARG A 71 -13.91 24.52 -2.16
C ARG A 71 -15.33 24.38 -1.62
N VAL A 72 -16.12 23.44 -2.16
CA VAL A 72 -17.50 23.18 -1.71
C VAL A 72 -17.50 22.46 -0.36
N MET A 73 -16.46 21.67 -0.08
CA MET A 73 -16.33 20.84 1.11
C MET A 73 -15.15 21.28 1.99
N ALA A 74 -14.91 22.58 2.11
CA ALA A 74 -13.72 23.13 2.80
C ALA A 74 -13.64 22.76 4.29
N GLU A 75 -14.79 22.56 4.95
CA GLU A 75 -14.85 22.19 6.37
C GLU A 75 -14.90 20.66 6.60
N GLU A 76 -14.88 19.88 5.52
CA GLU A 76 -15.05 18.43 5.55
C GLU A 76 -13.77 17.70 5.14
N ASN A 77 -13.59 16.48 5.65
CA ASN A 77 -12.47 15.63 5.26
C ASN A 77 -12.73 15.01 3.88
N CYS A 78 -12.07 15.54 2.84
CA CYS A 78 -12.25 15.07 1.48
C CYS A 78 -11.29 13.92 1.15
N PHE A 79 -11.84 12.83 0.61
CA PHE A 79 -11.05 11.69 0.15
C PHE A 79 -11.20 11.51 -1.35
N LYS A 80 -10.08 11.52 -2.06
CA LYS A 80 -10.01 11.17 -3.48
C LYS A 80 -9.78 9.67 -3.61
N VAL A 81 -10.76 9.00 -4.20
CA VAL A 81 -10.72 7.55 -4.43
C VAL A 81 -10.48 7.28 -5.91
N MET A 82 -9.42 6.54 -6.22
CA MET A 82 -9.06 6.17 -7.59
C MET A 82 -9.04 4.66 -7.77
N PHE A 83 -9.66 4.19 -8.85
CA PHE A 83 -9.60 2.80 -9.30
C PHE A 83 -8.74 2.72 -10.55
N ILE A 84 -7.58 2.07 -10.44
CA ILE A 84 -6.63 1.88 -11.54
C ILE A 84 -6.66 0.42 -11.93
N GLN A 85 -7.18 0.12 -13.12
CA GLN A 85 -7.21 -1.23 -13.66
C GLN A 85 -6.02 -1.43 -14.61
N ASN A 86 -5.13 -2.38 -14.28
CA ASN A 86 -4.01 -2.78 -15.12
C ASN A 86 -4.06 -4.30 -15.34
N LYS A 87 -4.25 -4.74 -16.59
CA LYS A 87 -4.31 -6.14 -17.06
C LYS A 87 -4.37 -7.22 -15.96
N GLY A 88 -5.57 -7.42 -15.39
CA GLY A 88 -5.85 -8.48 -14.41
C GLY A 88 -5.74 -8.07 -12.94
N GLU A 89 -5.28 -6.85 -12.65
CA GLU A 89 -5.20 -6.28 -11.30
C GLU A 89 -5.96 -4.95 -11.23
N VAL A 90 -6.67 -4.73 -10.12
CA VAL A 90 -7.34 -3.46 -9.82
C VAL A 90 -6.70 -2.89 -8.56
N THR A 91 -6.04 -1.75 -8.69
CA THR A 91 -5.46 -1.01 -7.58
C THR A 91 -6.44 0.07 -7.13
N LEU A 92 -6.81 0.03 -5.85
CA LEU A 92 -7.55 1.08 -5.16
C LEU A 92 -6.56 2.02 -4.47
N ALA A 93 -6.58 3.30 -4.84
CA ALA A 93 -5.85 4.34 -4.15
C ALA A 93 -6.84 5.28 -3.44
N ILE A 94 -6.56 5.60 -2.18
CA ILE A 94 -7.33 6.55 -1.39
C ILE A 94 -6.35 7.63 -0.92
N GLU A 95 -6.59 8.85 -1.34
CA GLU A 95 -5.77 10.02 -1.04
C GLU A 95 -6.62 10.98 -0.19
N LEU A 96 -6.11 11.40 0.97
CA LEU A 96 -6.72 12.46 1.77
C LEU A 96 -6.34 13.79 1.13
N LEU A 97 -7.34 14.59 0.77
CA LEU A 97 -7.16 15.93 0.23
C LEU A 97 -7.01 16.92 1.38
N ASP A 98 -6.07 17.86 1.22
CA ASP A 98 -5.87 18.93 2.18
C ASP A 98 -6.91 20.02 1.91
N THR A 99 -7.98 20.01 2.72
CA THR A 99 -9.03 21.04 2.67
C THR A 99 -8.74 22.19 3.62
N GLU A 100 -7.65 22.14 4.39
CA GLU A 100 -7.22 23.25 5.23
C GLU A 100 -6.66 24.34 4.30
N GLU A 101 -7.24 25.56 4.36
CA GLU A 101 -6.63 26.70 3.68
C GLU A 101 -5.21 26.85 4.21
N ALA A 102 -4.21 26.72 3.33
CA ALA A 102 -2.83 27.03 3.66
C ALA A 102 -2.80 28.43 4.26
N GLN A 103 -2.72 28.52 5.59
CA GLN A 103 -2.41 29.75 6.28
C GLN A 103 -1.15 30.28 5.58
N ALA A 104 -1.24 31.47 4.99
CA ALA A 104 -0.08 32.10 4.39
C ALA A 104 0.98 32.18 5.50
N ASP A 105 2.04 31.36 5.39
CA ASP A 105 3.05 31.21 6.42
C ASP A 105 3.49 32.60 6.89
N ASP A 106 3.21 32.91 8.16
CA ASP A 106 3.62 34.18 8.77
C ASP A 106 5.16 34.24 8.68
N PRO A 107 5.78 35.30 8.15
CA PRO A 107 7.24 35.42 8.05
C PRO A 107 7.98 35.19 9.38
N LEU A 108 7.28 35.25 10.52
CA LEU A 108 7.77 34.89 11.85
C LEU A 108 7.96 33.36 12.03
N ASP A 109 7.10 32.53 11.46
CA ASP A 109 7.20 31.06 11.53
C ASP A 109 8.35 30.52 10.67
N VAL A 110 8.66 31.18 9.55
CA VAL A 110 9.81 30.85 8.71
C VAL A 110 11.13 31.08 9.47
N GLN A 111 11.21 32.13 10.30
CA GLN A 111 12.38 32.41 11.15
C GLN A 111 12.47 31.47 12.35
N SER A 112 11.33 31.00 12.87
CA SER A 112 11.27 29.95 13.89
C SER A 112 11.80 28.62 13.34
N LEU A 113 11.43 28.26 12.10
CA LEU A 113 11.90 27.07 11.41
C LEU A 113 13.40 27.12 11.10
N SER A 114 13.93 28.26 10.65
CA SER A 114 15.38 28.42 10.46
C SER A 114 16.15 28.31 11.78
N SER A 115 15.63 28.93 12.85
CA SER A 115 16.23 28.85 14.20
C SER A 115 16.17 27.42 14.78
N TYR A 116 15.06 26.71 14.55
CA TYR A 116 14.87 25.31 14.96
C TYR A 116 15.80 24.37 14.19
N MET A 117 15.97 24.59 12.88
CA MET A 117 16.88 23.81 12.04
C MET A 117 18.34 24.06 12.41
N GLU A 118 18.73 25.31 12.67
CA GLU A 118 20.07 25.65 13.16
C GLU A 118 20.36 25.03 14.53
N GLN A 119 19.37 24.98 15.43
CA GLN A 119 19.47 24.25 16.69
C GLN A 119 19.52 22.73 16.52
N LEU A 120 18.91 22.14 15.49
CA LEU A 120 18.96 20.69 15.28
C LEU A 120 20.16 20.19 14.47
N VAL A 121 20.64 20.99 13.52
CA VAL A 121 21.74 20.65 12.61
C VAL A 121 23.07 21.18 13.15
N GLY A 122 23.04 22.21 14.01
CA GLY A 122 24.20 22.75 14.69
C GLY A 122 24.88 21.70 15.58
N SER A 123 26.18 21.53 15.39
CA SER A 123 27.03 20.55 16.09
C SER A 123 27.07 20.72 17.63
N GLU A 124 26.50 21.81 18.15
CA GLU A 124 26.49 22.18 19.57
C GLU A 124 25.33 21.53 20.36
N SER A 125 24.24 21.10 19.72
CA SER A 125 23.04 20.60 20.43
C SER A 125 23.15 19.16 20.94
N SER A 126 24.19 18.42 20.55
CA SER A 126 24.46 17.11 21.16
C SER A 126 24.87 17.22 22.63
N ALA A 127 25.21 18.43 23.13
CA ALA A 127 25.55 18.68 24.53
C ALA A 127 24.32 19.03 25.40
N LEU A 128 23.28 19.64 24.84
CA LEU A 128 22.14 20.14 25.63
C LEU A 128 21.08 19.05 25.93
N CYS A 129 20.96 18.02 25.08
CA CYS A 129 20.07 16.87 25.36
C CYS A 129 20.57 15.97 26.50
N ALA A 130 21.78 16.19 27.03
CA ALA A 130 22.30 15.38 28.14
C ALA A 130 21.73 15.77 29.52
N GLN A 131 21.03 16.90 29.65
CA GLN A 131 20.67 17.47 30.97
C GLN A 131 19.18 17.45 31.34
N GLY A 132 18.27 17.01 30.46
CA GLY A 132 16.83 16.96 30.75
C GLY A 132 16.24 15.56 30.58
N GLU A 133 15.91 14.90 31.69
CA GLU A 133 15.04 13.73 31.80
C GLU A 133 15.27 12.55 30.84
N GLY A 134 16.23 11.69 31.18
CA GLY A 134 16.16 10.22 30.94
C GLY A 134 16.03 9.72 29.50
N CYS A 135 16.06 10.59 28.50
CA CYS A 135 15.92 10.25 27.09
C CYS A 135 17.29 10.31 26.40
N TYR A 136 17.94 9.17 26.27
CA TYR A 136 19.25 9.06 25.58
C TYR A 136 19.16 9.21 24.05
N PHE A 137 17.93 9.21 23.50
CA PHE A 137 17.64 9.43 22.09
C PHE A 137 16.31 10.19 21.96
N LYS A 138 16.24 11.16 21.04
CA LYS A 138 15.00 11.86 20.68
C LYS A 138 14.09 10.88 19.93
N PRO A 139 12.90 10.53 20.46
CA PRO A 139 12.03 9.54 19.81
C PRO A 139 11.37 10.16 18.57
N VAL A 140 11.74 9.68 17.37
CA VAL A 140 11.09 10.05 16.08
C VAL A 140 9.85 9.18 15.82
N PHE A 141 9.11 8.83 16.88
CA PHE A 141 7.97 7.92 16.79
C PHE A 141 6.72 8.52 17.41
N LEU A 142 5.57 8.22 16.80
CA LEU A 142 4.25 8.58 17.30
C LEU A 142 4.02 8.02 18.74
N PRO A 143 3.24 8.72 19.59
CA PRO A 143 2.95 8.37 20.99
C PRO A 143 2.51 6.92 21.22
N ARG A 144 1.76 6.34 20.28
CA ARG A 144 1.32 4.94 20.35
C ARG A 144 2.47 3.92 20.32
N ASN A 145 3.57 4.26 19.66
CA ASN A 145 4.75 3.40 19.50
C ASN A 145 5.80 3.64 20.60
N LEU A 146 5.67 4.73 21.36
CA LEU A 146 6.60 5.14 22.41
C LEU A 146 6.70 4.11 23.54
N ARG A 147 5.63 3.37 23.87
CA ARG A 147 5.69 2.33 24.91
C ARG A 147 6.58 1.15 24.52
N HIS A 148 6.44 0.68 23.27
CA HIS A 148 7.27 -0.40 22.74
C HIS A 148 8.72 0.07 22.50
N PHE A 149 8.89 1.34 22.10
CA PHE A 149 10.19 1.99 21.98
C PHE A 149 10.87 2.18 23.34
N ARG A 150 10.17 2.55 24.41
CA ARG A 150 10.73 2.74 25.76
C ARG A 150 11.30 1.44 26.33
N HIS A 151 10.59 0.31 26.17
CA HIS A 151 11.11 -0.99 26.60
C HIS A 151 12.35 -1.40 25.80
N TRP A 152 12.35 -1.09 24.50
CA TRP A 152 13.55 -1.23 23.66
C TRP A 152 14.68 -0.28 24.12
N GLN A 153 14.37 0.97 24.44
CA GLN A 153 15.31 2.04 24.82
C GLN A 153 16.00 1.75 26.15
N VAL A 154 15.29 1.24 27.16
CA VAL A 154 15.89 0.82 28.43
C VAL A 154 16.90 -0.32 28.20
N ARG A 155 16.52 -1.33 27.40
CA ARG A 155 17.44 -2.39 26.98
C ARG A 155 18.61 -1.86 26.13
N GLN A 156 18.43 -0.78 25.39
CA GLN A 156 19.51 -0.11 24.63
C GLN A 156 20.51 0.60 25.54
N VAL A 157 20.03 1.31 26.56
CA VAL A 157 20.87 2.07 27.49
C VAL A 157 21.70 1.12 28.36
N GLU A 158 21.11 0.02 28.80
CA GLU A 158 21.83 -1.04 29.51
C GLU A 158 22.90 -1.69 28.62
N ALA A 159 22.60 -1.90 27.33
CA ALA A 159 23.57 -2.42 26.36
C ALA A 159 24.68 -1.42 25.98
N MET A 160 24.38 -0.10 25.94
CA MET A 160 25.36 0.96 25.66
C MET A 160 26.49 1.04 26.70
N ARG A 161 26.28 0.53 27.93
CA ARG A 161 27.33 0.42 28.95
C ARG A 161 28.45 -0.56 28.56
N CYS A 162 28.22 -1.50 27.61
CA CYS A 162 29.22 -2.41 27.05
C CYS A 162 29.76 -1.92 25.69
N ARG A 163 30.66 -0.93 25.73
CA ARG A 163 31.13 -0.13 24.58
C ARG A 163 31.80 -0.92 23.43
N ARG A 164 32.26 -2.16 23.64
CA ARG A 164 33.12 -2.90 22.66
C ARG A 164 32.36 -3.82 21.69
N GLU A 165 31.15 -4.27 22.03
CA GLU A 165 30.36 -5.17 21.18
C GLU A 165 29.29 -4.45 20.35
N TRP A 166 28.96 -3.22 20.72
CA TRP A 166 27.77 -2.50 20.27
C TRP A 166 27.84 -1.98 18.82
N HIS A 167 29.02 -1.55 18.34
CA HIS A 167 29.16 -1.09 16.94
C HIS A 167 28.69 -2.14 15.91
N ARG A 168 28.77 -3.43 16.23
CA ARG A 168 28.37 -4.52 15.34
C ARG A 168 26.86 -4.79 15.28
N GLN A 169 26.05 -4.25 16.19
CA GLN A 169 24.65 -4.68 16.35
C GLN A 169 23.59 -3.59 16.12
N LEU A 170 23.96 -2.30 16.10
CA LEU A 170 22.98 -1.21 16.21
C LEU A 170 23.04 -0.08 15.18
N ALA A 171 23.92 -0.18 14.19
CA ALA A 171 23.87 0.75 13.07
C ALA A 171 22.65 0.45 12.17
N VAL A 172 22.02 1.50 11.64
CA VAL A 172 21.27 1.40 10.40
C VAL A 172 22.31 1.37 9.28
N GLU A 173 22.28 0.34 8.45
CA GLU A 173 23.10 0.27 7.24
C GLU A 173 22.29 0.89 6.10
N SER A 174 22.83 1.96 5.53
CA SER A 174 22.37 2.51 4.24
C SER A 174 22.85 1.57 3.14
N ALA A 175 21.91 1.06 2.37
CA ALA A 175 22.15 0.29 1.16
C ALA A 175 21.67 1.14 -0.01
N GLY A 176 22.53 2.06 -0.45
CA GLY A 176 22.20 2.99 -1.50
C GLY A 176 23.27 4.07 -1.63
N SER A 177 23.24 4.77 -2.75
CA SER A 177 24.03 5.99 -2.95
C SER A 177 23.04 7.09 -3.32
N LEU A 178 22.25 7.54 -2.35
CA LEU A 178 21.33 8.66 -2.56
C LEU A 178 22.15 9.92 -2.79
N ASP A 179 21.91 10.54 -3.94
CA ASP A 179 22.61 11.74 -4.37
C ASP A 179 21.56 12.84 -4.57
N CYS A 180 21.69 13.92 -3.83
CA CYS A 180 20.75 15.05 -3.89
C CYS A 180 21.51 16.36 -4.13
N ARG A 181 20.92 17.24 -4.95
CA ARG A 181 21.46 18.55 -5.26
C ARG A 181 20.56 19.64 -4.70
N PHE A 182 21.16 20.55 -3.93
CA PHE A 182 20.47 21.71 -3.39
C PHE A 182 20.61 22.91 -4.31
N LYS A 183 19.47 23.44 -4.77
CA LYS A 183 19.42 24.73 -5.46
C LYS A 183 19.16 25.83 -4.42
N LEU A 184 20.23 26.43 -3.92
CA LEU A 184 20.20 27.45 -2.85
C LEU A 184 19.36 28.69 -3.22
N ASN A 185 19.29 29.03 -4.50
CA ASN A 185 18.51 30.18 -5.01
C ASN A 185 16.99 29.93 -5.02
N THR A 186 16.57 28.69 -5.22
CA THR A 186 15.14 28.33 -5.27
C THR A 186 14.68 27.62 -4.01
N HIS A 187 15.58 27.34 -3.06
CA HIS A 187 15.35 26.50 -1.89
C HIS A 187 14.74 25.13 -2.25
N LYS A 188 15.14 24.57 -3.40
CA LYS A 188 14.62 23.28 -3.92
C LYS A 188 15.69 22.21 -3.84
N MET A 189 15.32 21.07 -3.26
CA MET A 189 16.10 19.83 -3.28
C MET A 189 15.70 19.01 -4.52
N VAL A 190 16.69 18.51 -5.27
CA VAL A 190 16.48 17.64 -6.43
C VAL A 190 17.23 16.33 -6.25
N PHE A 191 16.53 15.20 -6.33
CA PHE A 191 17.11 13.86 -6.25
C PHE A 191 17.61 13.40 -7.62
N VAL A 192 18.76 12.72 -7.65
CA VAL A 192 19.26 12.09 -8.87
C VAL A 192 18.42 10.84 -9.16
N MET A 193 17.97 10.69 -10.40
CA MET A 193 17.20 9.51 -10.80
C MET A 193 18.01 8.23 -10.59
N ASN A 194 17.36 7.18 -10.07
CA ASN A 194 17.97 5.90 -9.68
C ASN A 194 18.94 5.97 -8.49
N SER A 195 18.99 7.09 -7.77
CA SER A 195 19.66 7.21 -6.48
C SER A 195 18.62 7.03 -5.37
N GLU A 196 18.56 5.83 -4.80
CA GLU A 196 17.66 5.52 -3.68
C GLU A 196 18.50 5.10 -2.49
N ASP A 197 18.11 5.55 -1.29
CA ASP A 197 18.72 5.07 -0.05
C ASP A 197 17.78 4.08 0.64
N TYR A 198 18.24 2.85 0.82
CA TYR A 198 17.52 1.87 1.62
C TYR A 198 18.15 1.73 2.99
N MET A 199 17.44 2.20 4.00
CA MET A 199 17.87 2.06 5.39
C MET A 199 17.41 0.72 5.98
N TYR A 200 18.35 -0.19 6.23
CA TYR A 200 18.08 -1.45 6.91
C TYR A 200 18.71 -1.47 8.30
N ARG A 201 18.11 -2.18 9.25
CA ARG A 201 18.83 -2.52 10.49
C ARG A 201 20.04 -3.38 10.13
N ARG A 202 21.21 -3.10 10.71
CA ARG A 202 22.43 -3.88 10.47
C ARG A 202 22.19 -5.39 10.61
N GLY A 203 22.57 -6.13 9.58
CA GLY A 203 22.39 -7.57 9.51
C GLY A 203 20.95 -8.05 9.29
N ALA A 204 19.97 -7.17 9.05
CA ALA A 204 18.60 -7.55 8.70
C ALA A 204 18.56 -8.38 7.41
N LEU A 205 19.32 -7.98 6.38
CA LEU A 205 19.42 -8.73 5.13
C LEU A 205 20.07 -10.11 5.33
N VAL A 206 21.08 -10.20 6.21
CA VAL A 206 21.73 -11.48 6.55
C VAL A 206 20.76 -12.39 7.31
N LYS A 207 20.02 -11.85 8.28
CA LYS A 207 18.97 -12.58 9.00
C LYS A 207 17.86 -13.03 8.06
N ALA A 208 17.39 -12.15 7.18
CA ALA A 208 16.39 -12.46 6.17
C ALA A 208 16.84 -13.58 5.24
N ARG A 209 18.09 -13.56 4.76
CA ARG A 209 18.65 -14.65 3.94
C ARG A 209 18.69 -15.98 4.69
N LYS A 210 19.00 -15.97 5.99
CA LYS A 210 19.01 -17.18 6.82
C LYS A 210 17.60 -17.72 7.10
N SER A 211 16.63 -16.84 7.37
CA SER A 211 15.26 -17.24 7.68
C SER A 211 14.38 -17.46 6.44
N GLN A 212 14.77 -16.94 5.27
CA GLN A 212 14.00 -16.98 4.03
C GLN A 212 13.51 -18.39 3.72
N HIS A 213 14.40 -19.38 3.77
CA HIS A 213 14.07 -20.75 3.42
C HIS A 213 13.01 -21.33 4.36
N GLN A 214 13.20 -21.21 5.67
CA GLN A 214 12.25 -21.71 6.68
C GLN A 214 10.88 -21.04 6.56
N VAL A 215 10.85 -19.71 6.37
CA VAL A 215 9.62 -18.95 6.19
C VAL A 215 8.92 -19.34 4.90
N ALA A 216 9.66 -19.48 3.79
CA ALA A 216 9.10 -19.89 2.51
C ALA A 216 8.48 -21.30 2.58
N CYS A 217 9.15 -22.26 3.23
CA CYS A 217 8.61 -23.60 3.47
C CYS A 217 7.33 -23.56 4.31
N GLY A 218 7.34 -22.83 5.43
CA GLY A 218 6.15 -22.73 6.29
C GLY A 218 4.95 -22.08 5.60
N GLN A 219 5.19 -21.03 4.80
CA GLN A 219 4.14 -20.39 4.02
C GLN A 219 3.64 -21.28 2.88
N HIS A 220 4.54 -21.98 2.19
CA HIS A 220 4.17 -22.92 1.14
C HIS A 220 3.29 -24.05 1.68
N GLU A 221 3.62 -24.64 2.83
CA GLU A 221 2.79 -25.66 3.45
C GLU A 221 1.40 -25.13 3.84
N ARG A 222 1.35 -23.92 4.41
CA ARG A 222 0.07 -23.28 4.77
C ARG A 222 -0.80 -23.08 3.54
N PHE A 223 -0.22 -22.54 2.47
CA PHE A 223 -0.91 -22.37 1.19
C PHE A 223 -1.34 -23.71 0.60
N ARG A 224 -0.48 -24.73 0.63
CA ARG A 224 -0.78 -26.07 0.12
C ARG A 224 -1.95 -26.70 0.86
N ARG A 225 -2.01 -26.60 2.20
CA ARG A 225 -3.13 -27.12 2.99
C ARG A 225 -4.45 -26.43 2.63
N TRP A 226 -4.44 -25.10 2.53
CA TRP A 226 -5.61 -24.33 2.11
C TRP A 226 -6.06 -24.72 0.70
N HIS A 227 -5.14 -24.76 -0.25
CA HIS A 227 -5.43 -25.09 -1.65
C HIS A 227 -5.99 -26.52 -1.79
N GLN A 228 -5.43 -27.50 -1.07
CA GLN A 228 -5.94 -28.88 -1.08
C GLN A 228 -7.35 -28.99 -0.47
N GLY A 229 -7.63 -28.25 0.61
CA GLY A 229 -8.99 -28.17 1.15
C GLY A 229 -9.97 -27.56 0.15
N TRP A 230 -9.59 -26.44 -0.48
CA TRP A 230 -10.41 -25.79 -1.50
C TRP A 230 -10.68 -26.69 -2.71
N LEU A 231 -9.65 -27.40 -3.21
CA LEU A 231 -9.80 -28.35 -4.32
C LEU A 231 -10.79 -29.47 -3.97
N GLY A 232 -10.69 -30.06 -2.77
CA GLY A 232 -11.59 -31.12 -2.34
C GLY A 232 -13.05 -30.70 -2.23
N GLU A 233 -13.31 -29.43 -1.92
CA GLU A 233 -14.67 -28.87 -1.82
C GLU A 233 -15.26 -28.44 -3.17
N HIS A 234 -14.42 -27.93 -4.09
CA HIS A 234 -14.89 -27.20 -5.28
C HIS A 234 -14.59 -27.89 -6.61
N VAL A 235 -13.65 -28.83 -6.66
CA VAL A 235 -13.20 -29.46 -7.91
C VAL A 235 -13.57 -30.93 -7.92
N SER A 236 -14.43 -31.32 -8.86
CA SER A 236 -14.73 -32.73 -9.09
C SER A 236 -13.53 -33.45 -9.70
N ALA A 237 -13.37 -34.75 -9.42
CA ALA A 237 -12.30 -35.55 -10.02
C ALA A 237 -12.36 -35.58 -11.56
N ALA A 238 -13.55 -35.41 -12.15
CA ALA A 238 -13.71 -35.26 -13.59
C ALA A 238 -13.16 -33.92 -14.10
N GLY A 239 -13.44 -32.83 -13.38
CA GLY A 239 -12.92 -31.49 -13.69
C GLY A 239 -11.40 -31.41 -13.55
N GLU A 240 -10.82 -32.04 -12.52
CA GLU A 240 -9.36 -32.13 -12.36
C GLU A 240 -8.70 -32.83 -13.55
N ARG A 241 -9.27 -33.95 -14.01
CA ARG A 241 -8.78 -34.67 -15.19
C ARG A 241 -8.90 -33.85 -16.46
N ALA A 242 -10.04 -33.19 -16.69
CA ALA A 242 -10.24 -32.34 -17.87
C ALA A 242 -9.22 -31.20 -17.92
N VAL A 243 -9.01 -30.49 -16.80
CA VAL A 243 -8.00 -29.42 -16.74
C VAL A 243 -6.59 -29.95 -16.96
N THR A 244 -6.27 -31.13 -16.43
CA THR A 244 -4.97 -31.77 -16.64
C THR A 244 -4.77 -32.14 -18.11
N HIS A 245 -5.78 -32.73 -18.74
CA HIS A 245 -5.76 -33.15 -20.14
C HIS A 245 -5.63 -31.94 -21.08
N TRP A 246 -6.38 -30.87 -20.81
CA TRP A 246 -6.24 -29.56 -21.47
C TRP A 246 -4.84 -28.97 -21.31
N LEU A 247 -4.31 -28.91 -20.08
CA LEU A 247 -2.97 -28.36 -19.80
C LEU A 247 -1.85 -29.15 -20.51
N MET A 248 -2.02 -30.46 -20.62
CA MET A 248 -1.07 -31.36 -21.28
C MET A 248 -1.23 -31.40 -22.81
N GLY A 249 -2.26 -30.75 -23.35
CA GLY A 249 -2.51 -30.68 -24.79
C GLY A 249 -3.08 -31.98 -25.38
N GLU A 250 -3.78 -32.77 -24.56
CA GLU A 250 -4.31 -34.08 -24.94
C GLU A 250 -5.74 -34.02 -25.52
N GLU A 251 -6.45 -32.88 -25.42
CA GLU A 251 -7.91 -32.80 -25.67
C GLU A 251 -8.40 -32.26 -27.04
N GLU A 252 -7.55 -31.70 -27.91
CA GLU A 252 -8.05 -31.13 -29.19
C GLU A 252 -7.17 -31.46 -30.40
N GLU A 253 -7.79 -31.97 -31.47
CA GLU A 253 -7.18 -32.24 -32.78
C GLU A 253 -6.82 -30.97 -33.58
N ASP A 254 -7.45 -29.82 -33.29
CA ASP A 254 -7.32 -28.57 -34.05
C ASP A 254 -6.30 -27.57 -33.48
N MET A 255 -5.68 -27.86 -32.34
CA MET A 255 -4.59 -27.05 -31.79
C MET A 255 -3.24 -27.44 -32.38
N LEU A 256 -2.34 -26.45 -32.56
CA LEU A 256 -0.96 -26.73 -32.99
C LEU A 256 -0.37 -27.83 -32.09
N PRO A 257 0.17 -28.93 -32.65
CA PRO A 257 0.69 -30.03 -31.86
C PRO A 257 1.84 -29.54 -30.98
N CYS A 258 1.51 -29.28 -29.73
CA CYS A 258 2.46 -28.85 -28.72
C CYS A 258 2.45 -29.89 -27.60
N LYS A 259 3.63 -30.39 -27.26
CA LYS A 259 3.79 -31.34 -26.17
C LYS A 259 4.22 -30.56 -24.94
N THR A 260 3.32 -30.42 -23.97
CA THR A 260 3.68 -29.90 -22.65
C THR A 260 4.39 -30.99 -21.88
N THR A 261 5.61 -30.71 -21.43
CA THR A 261 6.35 -31.58 -20.51
C THR A 261 6.33 -30.97 -19.11
N CYS A 262 6.05 -31.78 -18.10
CA CYS A 262 6.11 -31.39 -16.71
C CYS A 262 7.31 -32.05 -16.05
N VAL A 263 8.21 -31.25 -15.48
CA VAL A 263 9.37 -31.73 -14.73
C VAL A 263 9.24 -31.26 -13.29
N ALA A 264 9.11 -32.21 -12.36
CA ALA A 264 9.18 -31.92 -10.94
C ALA A 264 10.63 -31.52 -10.59
N THR A 265 10.81 -30.30 -10.09
CA THR A 265 12.10 -29.73 -9.71
C THR A 265 12.02 -29.12 -8.32
N HIS A 266 13.18 -28.80 -7.72
CA HIS A 266 13.23 -28.12 -6.43
C HIS A 266 13.81 -26.72 -6.61
N LEU A 267 13.02 -25.68 -6.33
CA LEU A 267 13.47 -24.30 -6.29
C LEU A 267 13.61 -23.85 -4.85
N LYS A 268 14.85 -23.58 -4.41
CA LYS A 268 15.16 -23.13 -3.04
C LYS A 268 14.56 -24.06 -1.97
N GLY A 269 14.58 -25.37 -2.25
CA GLY A 269 14.07 -26.44 -1.39
C GLY A 269 12.55 -26.64 -1.41
N LEU A 270 11.82 -25.93 -2.27
CA LEU A 270 10.37 -26.15 -2.49
C LEU A 270 10.15 -27.02 -3.74
N PRO A 271 9.30 -28.06 -3.67
CA PRO A 271 8.92 -28.84 -4.84
C PRO A 271 8.05 -27.98 -5.77
N VAL A 272 8.48 -27.85 -7.01
CA VAL A 272 7.78 -27.07 -8.05
C VAL A 272 7.71 -27.86 -9.34
N ASN A 273 6.58 -27.73 -10.03
CA ASN A 273 6.42 -28.32 -11.35
C ASN A 273 6.84 -27.28 -12.39
N ARG A 274 7.87 -27.60 -13.18
CA ARG A 274 8.29 -26.79 -14.30
C ARG A 274 7.63 -27.32 -15.56
N TYR A 275 6.77 -26.50 -16.16
CA TYR A 275 6.12 -26.82 -17.42
C TYR A 275 6.93 -26.23 -18.58
N GLN A 276 7.18 -27.03 -19.61
CA GLN A 276 7.83 -26.59 -20.83
C GLN A 276 7.01 -27.09 -22.02
N VAL A 277 6.58 -26.15 -22.86
CA VAL A 277 5.84 -26.43 -24.09
C VAL A 277 6.84 -26.62 -25.23
N LEU A 278 6.75 -27.75 -25.91
CA LEU A 278 7.51 -28.06 -27.11
C LEU A 278 6.57 -28.01 -28.31
N TYR A 279 6.78 -27.06 -29.21
CA TYR A 279 6.03 -26.99 -30.46
C TYR A 279 6.68 -27.91 -31.50
N SER A 280 5.89 -28.76 -32.16
CA SER A 280 6.36 -29.51 -33.32
C SER A 280 6.68 -28.55 -34.46
N SER A 281 7.87 -28.64 -35.05
CA SER A 281 8.30 -27.77 -36.16
C SER A 281 7.71 -28.14 -37.51
N LYS A 282 6.88 -29.19 -37.58
CA LYS A 282 6.28 -29.64 -38.84
C LYS A 282 4.85 -29.10 -38.96
N PRO A 283 4.56 -28.24 -39.95
CA PRO A 283 3.18 -27.92 -40.28
C PRO A 283 2.46 -29.22 -40.71
N PRO A 284 1.15 -29.37 -40.42
CA PRO A 284 0.38 -30.49 -40.93
C PRO A 284 0.47 -30.51 -42.46
N ALA A 285 0.78 -31.67 -43.03
CA ALA A 285 0.72 -31.86 -44.47
C ALA A 285 -0.73 -31.60 -44.91
N SER A 286 -0.90 -30.63 -45.80
CA SER A 286 -2.20 -30.32 -46.40
C SER A 286 -2.66 -31.51 -47.26
N PRO A 287 -3.98 -31.82 -47.28
CA PRO A 287 -4.54 -32.92 -48.07
C PRO A 287 -4.35 -32.75 -49.58
#